data_AF-A0A5N7NVE2-F1
#
_entry.id   AF-A0A5N7NVE2-F1
#
_cell.length_a   1.000
_cell.length_b   1.000
_cell.length_c   1.000
_cell.angle_alpha   90.00
_cell.angle_beta   90.00
_cell.angle_gamma   90.00
#
_symmetry.space_group_name_H-M   'P 1'
#
loop_
_entity.id
_entity.type
_entity.pdbx_description
1 polymer ?
#
loop_
_entity_poly.entity_id
_entity_poly.type
_entity_poly.pdbx_seq_one_letter_code
_entity_poly.pdbx_strand_id
1 'polypeptide(L)'
;MQLYSRPLSPYSSFVRGVLYLKDLPFKPMNLPYPFPADFGNVTPLRRIPVLITSSGETLFEAAVIAEYLEDHFPETPVLPGTPRERALIRLLARVTELDVLGPTMKLFILSSKPERDDASIERLFDKMHTGLKVVESRLSDKAFAAGDEPTLADCWLLPVRFLMEPLKKLSGKADLLDAFPKFDAYAAKAKQHPVFERIWNEMSDGLKSFMPQLA
;
A
#
# COMPACT_ATOMS: atom_id res chain seq x y z
N MET A 1 4.33 -18.28 -9.98
CA MET A 1 4.56 -16.84 -10.24
C MET A 1 5.85 -16.36 -9.55
N GLN A 2 6.49 -15.31 -10.07
CA GLN A 2 7.65 -14.65 -9.44
C GLN A 2 7.31 -13.18 -9.16
N LEU A 3 7.65 -12.66 -7.97
CA LEU A 3 7.31 -11.29 -7.58
C LEU A 3 8.58 -10.48 -7.26
N TYR A 4 8.89 -9.51 -8.11
CA TYR A 4 9.87 -8.47 -7.79
C TYR A 4 9.23 -7.47 -6.84
N SER A 5 9.76 -7.42 -5.61
CA SER A 5 9.18 -6.63 -4.52
C SER A 5 10.25 -6.18 -3.53
N ARG A 6 9.90 -5.22 -2.68
CA ARG A 6 10.70 -4.85 -1.50
C ARG A 6 9.81 -4.74 -0.27
N PRO A 7 10.32 -5.07 0.93
CA PRO A 7 9.51 -5.07 2.15
C PRO A 7 8.89 -3.70 2.50
N LEU A 8 9.64 -2.60 2.36
CA LEU A 8 9.14 -1.25 2.69
C LEU A 8 8.27 -0.61 1.59
N SER A 9 8.23 -1.17 0.38
CA SER A 9 7.45 -0.59 -0.71
C SER A 9 5.95 -0.79 -0.44
N PRO A 10 5.13 0.26 -0.32
CA PRO A 10 3.70 0.12 -0.04
C PRO A 10 2.95 -0.56 -1.20
N TYR A 11 3.29 -0.23 -2.44
CA TYR A 11 2.76 -0.88 -3.64
C TYR A 11 3.08 -2.38 -3.67
N SER A 12 4.30 -2.76 -3.25
CA SER A 12 4.69 -4.16 -3.15
C SER A 12 4.02 -4.88 -1.97
N SER A 13 3.82 -4.18 -0.85
CA SER A 13 3.10 -4.67 0.32
C SER A 13 1.64 -4.95 0.00
N PHE A 14 1.00 -4.07 -0.76
CA PHE A 14 -0.35 -4.30 -1.28
C PHE A 14 -0.44 -5.60 -2.10
N VAL A 15 0.42 -5.80 -3.10
CA VAL A 15 0.38 -7.02 -3.94
C VAL A 15 0.68 -8.29 -3.11
N ARG A 16 1.65 -8.23 -2.19
CA ARG A 16 1.89 -9.33 -1.25
C ARG A 16 0.67 -9.62 -0.39
N GLY A 17 -0.02 -8.58 0.10
CA GLY A 17 -1.26 -8.71 0.86
C GLY A 17 -2.33 -9.48 0.08
N VAL A 18 -2.53 -9.15 -1.19
CA VAL A 18 -3.46 -9.89 -2.07
C VAL A 18 -3.02 -11.35 -2.23
N LEU A 19 -1.74 -11.61 -2.54
CA LEU A 19 -1.22 -12.96 -2.68
C LEU A 19 -1.38 -13.79 -1.39
N TYR A 20 -1.14 -13.18 -0.23
CA TYR A 20 -1.27 -13.84 1.07
C TYR A 20 -2.73 -14.11 1.45
N LEU A 21 -3.65 -13.17 1.22
CA LEU A 21 -5.08 -13.40 1.46
C LEU A 21 -5.64 -14.53 0.59
N LYS A 22 -5.15 -14.63 -0.65
CA LYS A 22 -5.56 -15.66 -1.61
C LYS A 22 -4.80 -16.97 -1.45
N ASP A 23 -3.88 -17.06 -0.50
CA ASP A 23 -2.95 -18.19 -0.29
C ASP A 23 -2.21 -18.65 -1.56
N LEU A 24 -1.79 -17.68 -2.39
CA LEU A 24 -1.17 -17.96 -3.68
C LEU A 24 0.36 -18.08 -3.53
N PRO A 25 0.97 -19.20 -3.95
CA PRO A 25 2.40 -19.38 -3.87
C PRO A 25 3.12 -18.50 -4.91
N PHE A 26 4.20 -17.85 -4.48
CA PHE A 26 5.08 -17.10 -5.36
C PHE A 26 6.53 -17.16 -4.90
N LYS A 27 7.44 -17.05 -5.87
CA LYS A 27 8.88 -16.90 -5.59
C LYS A 27 9.20 -15.41 -5.38
N PRO A 28 9.70 -14.99 -4.21
CA PRO A 28 10.13 -13.62 -4.00
C PRO A 28 11.43 -13.34 -4.75
N MET A 29 11.46 -12.26 -5.51
CA MET A 29 12.64 -11.76 -6.22
C MET A 29 13.11 -10.47 -5.53
N ASN A 30 14.08 -10.61 -4.63
CA ASN A 30 14.60 -9.50 -3.84
C ASN A 30 15.44 -8.55 -4.71
N LEU A 31 15.29 -7.24 -4.51
CA LEU A 31 16.04 -6.21 -5.23
C LEU A 31 16.78 -5.28 -4.26
N PRO A 32 18.11 -5.09 -4.40
CA PRO A 32 18.87 -4.15 -3.59
C PRO A 32 18.45 -2.71 -3.91
N TYR A 33 18.71 -1.75 -3.02
CA TYR A 33 18.58 -0.31 -3.29
C TYR A 33 19.98 0.32 -3.52
N PRO A 34 20.19 1.12 -4.58
CA PRO A 34 19.26 1.38 -5.69
C PRO A 34 19.05 0.15 -6.58
N PHE A 35 18.07 0.19 -7.49
CA PHE A 35 17.84 -0.93 -8.42
C PHE A 35 19.08 -1.21 -9.27
N PRO A 36 19.42 -2.49 -9.51
CA PRO A 36 20.56 -2.84 -10.36
C PRO A 36 20.31 -2.38 -11.81
N ALA A 37 21.39 -2.22 -12.58
CA ALA A 37 21.32 -1.66 -13.93
C ALA A 37 20.45 -2.53 -14.87
N ASP A 38 20.61 -3.84 -14.76
CA ASP A 38 19.92 -4.88 -15.53
C ASP A 38 18.43 -5.04 -15.18
N PHE A 39 17.92 -4.43 -14.11
CA PHE A 39 16.48 -4.46 -13.80
C PHE A 39 15.62 -3.85 -14.92
N GLY A 40 16.20 -2.97 -15.75
CA GLY A 40 15.55 -2.46 -16.96
C GLY A 40 15.17 -3.55 -17.97
N ASN A 41 15.84 -4.70 -17.94
CA ASN A 41 15.53 -5.85 -18.78
C ASN A 41 14.26 -6.58 -18.31
N VAL A 42 13.87 -6.42 -17.05
CA VAL A 42 12.61 -6.95 -16.50
C VAL A 42 11.47 -5.98 -16.80
N THR A 43 11.65 -4.69 -16.48
CA THR A 43 10.69 -3.66 -16.87
C THR A 43 11.41 -2.35 -17.22
N PRO A 44 11.12 -1.73 -18.38
CA PRO A 44 11.72 -0.46 -18.75
C PRO A 44 11.29 0.67 -17.80
N LEU A 45 10.18 0.51 -17.09
CA LEU A 45 9.68 1.50 -16.13
C LEU A 45 10.51 1.56 -14.84
N ARG A 46 11.36 0.55 -14.56
CA ARG A 46 12.20 0.44 -13.35
C ARG A 46 11.42 0.71 -12.05
N ARG A 47 10.20 0.20 -11.98
CA ARG A 47 9.28 0.31 -10.83
C ARG A 47 8.94 -1.07 -10.28
N ILE A 48 8.54 -1.12 -9.03
CA ILE A 48 8.04 -2.33 -8.34
C ILE A 48 6.66 -2.03 -7.73
N PRO A 49 5.81 -3.05 -7.55
CA PRO A 49 6.01 -4.47 -7.83
C PRO A 49 5.99 -4.82 -9.33
N VAL A 50 6.60 -5.95 -9.68
CA VAL A 50 6.45 -6.62 -10.98
C VAL A 50 6.15 -8.10 -10.74
N LEU A 51 5.08 -8.60 -11.33
CA LEU A 51 4.71 -10.01 -11.29
C LEU A 51 5.06 -10.66 -12.63
N ILE A 52 5.85 -11.73 -12.58
CA ILE A 52 6.01 -12.64 -13.72
C ILE A 52 5.03 -13.80 -13.51
N THR A 53 4.05 -13.92 -14.40
CA THR A 53 3.04 -14.97 -14.34
C THR A 53 3.65 -16.33 -14.63
N SER A 54 2.88 -17.40 -14.40
CA SER A 54 3.34 -18.76 -14.75
C SER A 54 3.46 -18.98 -16.26
N SER A 55 2.74 -18.19 -17.09
CA SER A 55 2.87 -18.18 -18.56
C SER A 55 4.06 -17.34 -19.06
N GLY A 56 4.77 -16.64 -18.16
CA GLY A 56 5.92 -15.79 -18.51
C GLY A 56 5.57 -14.35 -18.85
N GLU A 57 4.31 -13.94 -18.70
CA GLU A 57 3.90 -12.55 -18.90
C GLU A 57 4.44 -11.67 -17.78
N THR A 58 4.85 -10.45 -18.15
CA THR A 58 5.36 -9.46 -17.21
C THR A 58 4.29 -8.42 -16.93
N LEU A 59 3.74 -8.43 -15.71
CA LEU A 59 2.72 -7.50 -15.25
C LEU A 59 3.31 -6.48 -14.28
N PHE A 60 2.96 -5.22 -14.49
CA PHE A 60 3.33 -4.08 -13.66
C PHE A 60 2.09 -3.21 -13.42
N GLU A 61 2.22 -2.19 -12.57
CA GLU A 61 1.11 -1.47 -11.92
C GLU A 61 0.35 -2.35 -10.91
N ALA A 62 0.45 -1.99 -9.64
CA ALA A 62 0.00 -2.83 -8.53
C ALA A 62 -1.50 -3.18 -8.64
N ALA A 63 -2.35 -2.20 -8.97
CA ALA A 63 -3.78 -2.43 -9.15
C ALA A 63 -4.09 -3.41 -10.30
N VAL A 64 -3.35 -3.36 -11.41
CA VAL A 64 -3.53 -4.28 -12.55
C VAL A 64 -3.12 -5.69 -12.15
N ILE A 65 -2.03 -5.84 -11.40
CA ILE A 65 -1.62 -7.14 -10.86
C ILE A 65 -2.74 -7.73 -9.97
N ALA A 66 -3.38 -6.91 -9.14
CA ALA A 66 -4.46 -7.40 -8.28
C ALA A 66 -5.73 -7.80 -9.06
N GLU A 67 -6.12 -7.06 -10.10
CA GLU A 67 -7.23 -7.47 -10.98
C GLU A 67 -6.90 -8.79 -11.71
N TYR A 68 -5.66 -8.95 -12.21
CA TYR A 68 -5.21 -10.22 -12.78
C TYR A 68 -5.36 -11.38 -11.79
N LEU A 69 -4.91 -11.20 -10.54
CA LEU A 69 -5.01 -12.22 -9.51
C LEU A 69 -6.46 -12.52 -9.11
N GLU A 70 -7.33 -11.52 -9.10
CA GLU A 70 -8.76 -11.74 -8.80
C GLU A 70 -9.47 -12.50 -9.93
N ASP A 71 -9.19 -12.17 -11.19
CA ASP A 71 -9.80 -12.81 -12.35
C ASP A 71 -9.34 -14.27 -12.53
N HIS A 72 -8.07 -14.56 -12.24
CA HIS A 72 -7.47 -15.89 -12.48
C HIS A 72 -7.55 -16.84 -11.28
N PHE A 73 -7.80 -16.33 -10.07
CA PHE A 73 -7.89 -17.13 -8.84
C PHE A 73 -9.13 -16.74 -8.02
N PRO A 74 -10.35 -17.00 -8.51
CA PRO A 74 -11.59 -16.49 -7.92
C PRO A 74 -12.03 -17.20 -6.62
N GLU A 75 -11.33 -18.25 -6.19
CA GLU A 75 -11.75 -19.12 -5.07
C GLU A 75 -11.78 -18.38 -3.72
N THR A 76 -10.82 -17.50 -3.50
CA THR A 76 -10.74 -16.65 -2.30
C THR A 76 -10.80 -15.19 -2.72
N PRO A 77 -11.99 -14.62 -2.96
CA PRO A 77 -12.11 -13.29 -3.56
C PRO A 77 -11.67 -12.18 -2.60
N VAL A 78 -10.84 -11.26 -3.06
CA VAL A 78 -10.56 -10.00 -2.33
C VAL A 78 -11.56 -8.90 -2.68
N LEU A 79 -12.45 -9.18 -3.63
CA LEU A 79 -13.61 -8.38 -3.99
C LEU A 79 -14.90 -9.22 -3.83
N PRO A 80 -15.29 -9.59 -2.60
CA PRO A 80 -16.52 -10.35 -2.38
C PRO A 80 -17.78 -9.49 -2.64
N GLY A 81 -18.92 -10.18 -2.75
CA GLY A 81 -20.24 -9.53 -2.80
C GLY A 81 -20.71 -9.11 -4.18
N THR A 82 -21.77 -8.29 -4.19
CA THR A 82 -22.46 -7.76 -5.35
C THR A 82 -21.59 -6.78 -6.15
N PRO A 83 -21.92 -6.49 -7.42
CA PRO A 83 -21.23 -5.46 -8.20
C PRO A 83 -21.13 -4.10 -7.48
N ARG A 84 -22.16 -3.72 -6.72
CA ARG A 84 -22.18 -2.49 -5.93
C ARG A 84 -21.15 -2.53 -4.79
N GLU A 85 -21.08 -3.61 -4.03
CA GLU A 85 -20.13 -3.77 -2.92
C GLU A 85 -18.70 -3.78 -3.44
N ARG A 86 -18.43 -4.52 -4.52
CA ARG A 86 -17.14 -4.55 -5.22
C ARG A 86 -16.71 -3.15 -5.68
N ALA A 87 -17.64 -2.34 -6.20
CA ALA A 87 -17.37 -0.97 -6.60
C ALA A 87 -16.98 -0.08 -5.41
N LEU A 88 -17.61 -0.27 -4.25
CA LEU A 88 -17.28 0.48 -3.03
C LEU A 88 -15.91 0.08 -2.46
N ILE A 89 -15.56 -1.21 -2.49
CA ILE A 89 -14.23 -1.69 -2.11
C ILE A 89 -13.17 -1.08 -3.01
N ARG A 90 -13.37 -1.13 -4.35
CA ARG A 90 -12.45 -0.52 -5.32
C ARG A 90 -12.34 0.98 -5.12
N LEU A 91 -13.43 1.68 -4.83
CA LEU A 91 -13.40 3.13 -4.58
C LEU A 91 -12.51 3.46 -3.39
N LEU A 92 -12.66 2.76 -2.27
CA LEU A 92 -11.84 2.98 -1.08
C LEU A 92 -10.36 2.66 -1.36
N ALA A 93 -10.08 1.56 -2.06
CA ALA A 93 -8.74 1.20 -2.51
C ALA A 93 -8.11 2.30 -3.39
N ARG A 94 -8.83 2.78 -4.40
CA ARG A 94 -8.32 3.78 -5.36
C ARG A 94 -8.08 5.15 -4.73
N VAL A 95 -8.96 5.60 -3.83
CA VAL A 95 -8.74 6.85 -3.07
C VAL A 95 -7.50 6.73 -2.18
N THR A 96 -7.35 5.59 -1.49
CA THR A 96 -6.17 5.31 -0.65
C THR A 96 -4.88 5.36 -1.47
N GLU A 97 -4.87 4.77 -2.65
CA GLU A 97 -3.71 4.78 -3.55
C GLU A 97 -3.41 6.16 -4.14
N LEU A 98 -4.42 6.82 -4.73
CA LEU A 98 -4.21 8.01 -5.56
C LEU A 98 -4.14 9.30 -4.74
N ASP A 99 -4.95 9.39 -3.70
CA ASP A 99 -5.18 10.62 -2.97
C ASP A 99 -4.56 10.62 -1.58
N VAL A 100 -4.15 9.46 -1.04
CA VAL A 100 -3.36 9.39 0.20
C VAL A 100 -1.92 8.97 -0.09
N LEU A 101 -1.71 7.80 -0.68
CA LEU A 101 -0.37 7.25 -0.92
C LEU A 101 0.40 8.06 -1.97
N GLY A 102 -0.22 8.43 -3.08
CA GLY A 102 0.42 9.21 -4.13
C GLY A 102 1.08 10.50 -3.60
N PRO A 103 0.35 11.36 -2.86
CA PRO A 103 0.93 12.51 -2.19
C PRO A 103 1.99 12.15 -1.13
N THR A 104 1.74 11.13 -0.32
CA THR A 104 2.70 10.62 0.69
C THR A 104 4.06 10.29 0.08
N MET A 105 4.09 9.56 -1.04
CA MET A 105 5.34 9.20 -1.71
C MET A 105 6.08 10.43 -2.25
N LYS A 106 5.35 11.43 -2.76
CA LYS A 106 5.95 12.70 -3.20
C LYS A 106 6.51 13.49 -2.04
N LEU A 107 5.83 13.51 -0.89
CA LEU A 107 6.31 14.14 0.33
C LEU A 107 7.62 13.52 0.82
N PHE A 108 7.75 12.19 0.81
CA PHE A 108 9.02 11.51 1.12
C PHE A 108 10.15 11.95 0.19
N ILE A 109 9.88 12.04 -1.12
CA ILE A 109 10.86 12.48 -2.11
C ILE A 109 11.28 13.94 -1.86
N LEU A 110 10.32 14.84 -1.67
CA LEU A 110 10.61 16.26 -1.45
C LEU A 110 11.37 16.50 -0.14
N SER A 111 11.05 15.75 0.91
CA SER A 111 11.73 15.84 2.21
C SER A 111 13.21 15.41 2.15
N SER A 112 13.61 14.63 1.14
CA SER A 112 15.01 14.26 0.91
C SER A 112 15.80 15.26 0.07
N LYS A 113 15.15 16.31 -0.47
CA LYS A 113 15.84 17.32 -1.28
C LYS A 113 16.43 18.41 -0.40
N PRO A 114 17.60 18.97 -0.78
CA PRO A 114 18.22 20.07 -0.03
C PRO A 114 17.40 21.37 -0.13
N GLU A 115 16.78 21.61 -1.28
CA GLU A 115 15.92 22.77 -1.50
C GLU A 115 14.48 22.45 -1.15
N ARG A 116 13.89 23.28 -0.29
CA ARG A 116 12.54 23.10 0.21
C ARG A 116 11.54 23.88 -0.65
N ASP A 117 10.56 23.16 -1.18
CA ASP A 117 9.42 23.71 -1.95
C ASP A 117 8.16 23.64 -1.07
N ASP A 118 8.00 24.64 -0.20
CA ASP A 118 6.90 24.69 0.77
C ASP A 118 5.52 24.69 0.10
N ALA A 119 5.36 25.43 -1.00
CA ALA A 119 4.09 25.49 -1.71
C ALA A 119 3.67 24.12 -2.28
N SER A 120 4.62 23.34 -2.82
CA SER A 120 4.33 21.97 -3.24
C SER A 120 4.08 21.03 -2.05
N ILE A 121 4.82 21.19 -0.95
CA ILE A 121 4.64 20.38 0.26
C ILE A 121 3.24 20.61 0.86
N GLU A 122 2.81 21.87 1.03
CA GLU A 122 1.47 22.23 1.52
C GLU A 122 0.38 21.64 0.64
N ARG A 123 0.46 21.84 -0.69
CA ARG A 123 -0.50 21.27 -1.64
C ARG A 123 -0.61 19.75 -1.57
N LEU A 124 0.50 19.05 -1.31
CA LEU A 124 0.51 17.60 -1.16
C LEU A 124 -0.14 17.16 0.15
N PHE A 125 0.10 17.89 1.25
CA PHE A 125 -0.59 17.65 2.51
C PHE A 125 -2.10 17.89 2.39
N ASP A 126 -2.53 18.98 1.75
CA ASP A 126 -3.95 19.26 1.53
C ASP A 126 -4.64 18.16 0.71
N LYS A 127 -3.96 17.69 -0.35
CA LYS A 127 -4.46 16.57 -1.16
C LYS A 127 -4.57 15.30 -0.32
N MET A 128 -3.51 14.96 0.42
CA MET A 128 -3.48 13.79 1.31
C MET A 128 -4.59 13.84 2.36
N HIS A 129 -4.75 14.98 3.01
CA HIS A 129 -5.77 15.22 4.03
C HIS A 129 -7.18 15.09 3.44
N THR A 130 -7.40 15.54 2.21
CA THR A 130 -8.67 15.32 1.49
C THR A 130 -8.93 13.84 1.23
N GLY A 131 -7.92 13.08 0.80
CA GLY A 131 -8.02 11.63 0.66
C GLY A 131 -8.35 10.93 1.98
N LEU A 132 -7.69 11.32 3.08
CA LEU A 132 -7.94 10.78 4.41
C LEU A 132 -9.36 11.07 4.92
N LYS A 133 -9.93 12.25 4.64
CA LYS A 133 -11.34 12.54 4.94
C LYS A 133 -12.29 11.56 4.26
N VAL A 134 -12.02 11.22 3.01
CA VAL A 134 -12.84 10.25 2.26
C VAL A 134 -12.69 8.85 2.86
N VAL A 135 -11.46 8.42 3.16
CA VAL A 135 -11.19 7.14 3.86
C VAL A 135 -11.96 7.08 5.18
N GLU A 136 -11.77 8.06 6.05
CA GLU A 136 -12.40 8.17 7.38
C GLU A 136 -13.93 8.04 7.30
N SER A 137 -14.55 8.71 6.32
CA SER A 137 -16.02 8.66 6.13
C SER A 137 -16.57 7.34 5.61
N ARG A 138 -15.71 6.49 5.04
CA ARG A 138 -16.09 5.24 4.35
C ARG A 138 -15.68 3.98 5.07
N LEU A 139 -14.79 4.07 6.05
CA LEU A 139 -14.43 2.94 6.90
C LEU A 139 -15.67 2.42 7.62
N SER A 140 -15.84 1.10 7.58
CA SER A 140 -16.85 0.42 8.39
C SER A 140 -16.48 0.52 9.87
N ASP A 141 -17.47 0.37 10.76
CA ASP A 141 -17.20 0.28 12.21
C ASP A 141 -16.78 -1.15 12.65
N LYS A 142 -16.60 -2.07 11.70
CA LYS A 142 -16.25 -3.49 11.93
C LYS A 142 -14.73 -3.71 12.07
N ALA A 143 -14.28 -4.94 11.83
CA ALA A 143 -12.88 -5.35 11.94
C ALA A 143 -12.02 -4.86 10.75
N PHE A 144 -12.60 -4.82 9.56
CA PHE A 144 -11.93 -4.45 8.31
C PHE A 144 -12.62 -3.28 7.61
N ALA A 145 -12.00 -2.79 6.53
CA ALA A 145 -12.35 -1.54 5.90
C ALA A 145 -13.79 -1.50 5.39
N ALA A 146 -14.26 -2.63 4.85
CA ALA A 146 -15.59 -2.77 4.25
C ALA A 146 -16.55 -3.67 5.05
N GLY A 147 -16.10 -4.30 6.13
CA GLY A 147 -16.93 -5.23 6.91
C GLY A 147 -16.14 -6.12 7.86
N ASP A 148 -16.63 -7.34 8.08
CA ASP A 148 -16.06 -8.31 9.02
C ASP A 148 -14.96 -9.19 8.40
N GLU A 149 -14.77 -9.15 7.08
CA GLU A 149 -13.74 -9.90 6.35
C GLU A 149 -12.76 -8.96 5.60
N PRO A 150 -11.50 -9.36 5.42
CA PRO A 150 -10.50 -8.56 4.71
C PRO A 150 -10.80 -8.48 3.21
N THR A 151 -10.52 -7.33 2.61
CA THR A 151 -10.76 -7.05 1.19
C THR A 151 -9.56 -6.39 0.52
N LEU A 152 -9.65 -6.15 -0.78
CA LEU A 152 -8.68 -5.38 -1.55
C LEU A 152 -8.39 -3.99 -0.93
N ALA A 153 -9.38 -3.37 -0.30
CA ALA A 153 -9.21 -2.07 0.36
C ALA A 153 -8.20 -2.16 1.52
N ASP A 154 -8.26 -3.24 2.30
CA ASP A 154 -7.38 -3.44 3.45
C ASP A 154 -5.92 -3.64 3.06
N CYS A 155 -5.68 -4.32 1.92
CA CYS A 155 -4.34 -4.47 1.35
C CYS A 155 -3.70 -3.12 1.01
N TRP A 156 -4.48 -2.07 0.73
CA TRP A 156 -3.97 -0.71 0.50
C TRP A 156 -3.89 0.10 1.79
N LEU A 157 -4.96 0.09 2.59
CA LEU A 157 -5.10 0.94 3.76
C LEU A 157 -4.03 0.66 4.81
N LEU A 158 -3.71 -0.60 5.06
CA LEU A 158 -2.78 -0.94 6.13
C LEU A 158 -1.33 -0.52 5.82
N PRO A 159 -0.76 -0.78 4.62
CA PRO A 159 0.54 -0.23 4.25
C PRO A 159 0.58 1.30 4.24
N VAL A 160 -0.50 1.96 3.82
CA VAL A 160 -0.57 3.42 3.85
C VAL A 160 -0.58 3.93 5.28
N ARG A 161 -1.37 3.32 6.17
CA ARG A 161 -1.38 3.68 7.58
C ARG A 161 -0.01 3.50 8.24
N PHE A 162 0.69 2.42 7.91
CA PHE A 162 2.05 2.18 8.38
C PHE A 162 2.97 3.36 8.03
N LEU A 163 2.90 3.87 6.79
CA LEU A 163 3.75 4.97 6.33
C LEU A 163 3.41 6.34 6.92
N MET A 164 2.24 6.49 7.55
CA MET A 164 1.90 7.75 8.22
C MET A 164 2.82 8.01 9.41
N GLU A 165 3.27 7.00 10.15
CA GLU A 165 4.18 7.19 11.29
C GLU A 165 5.56 7.77 10.88
N PRO A 166 6.31 7.18 9.93
CA PRO A 166 7.55 7.78 9.47
C PRO A 166 7.32 9.14 8.80
N LEU A 167 6.17 9.37 8.14
CA LEU A 167 5.84 10.68 7.59
C LEU A 167 5.62 11.73 8.69
N LYS A 168 4.94 11.40 9.79
CA LYS A 168 4.79 12.28 10.98
C LYS A 168 6.14 12.70 11.53
N LYS A 169 7.03 11.72 11.75
CA LYS A 169 8.41 11.96 12.23
C LYS A 169 9.19 12.87 11.26
N LEU A 170 9.15 12.55 9.97
CA LEU A 170 9.90 13.27 8.94
C LEU A 170 9.42 14.71 8.73
N SER A 171 8.10 14.93 8.78
CA SER A 171 7.50 16.23 8.54
C SER A 171 7.39 17.12 9.78
N GLY A 172 7.59 16.55 10.97
CA GLY A 172 7.33 17.23 12.25
C GLY A 172 5.85 17.49 12.54
N LYS A 173 4.93 16.92 11.76
CA LYS A 173 3.47 17.07 11.94
C LYS A 173 2.95 15.98 12.87
N ALA A 174 3.03 16.21 14.18
CA ALA A 174 2.57 15.25 15.18
C ALA A 174 1.05 15.00 15.14
N ASP A 175 0.29 15.99 14.68
CA ASP A 175 -1.17 16.05 14.60
C ASP A 175 -1.74 15.50 13.28
N LEU A 176 -0.89 14.94 12.41
CA LEU A 176 -1.27 14.54 11.04
C LEU A 176 -2.51 13.63 10.95
N LEU A 177 -2.74 12.82 11.99
CA LEU A 177 -3.82 11.82 12.04
C LEU A 177 -4.92 12.15 13.06
N ASP A 178 -4.82 13.25 13.80
CA ASP A 178 -5.73 13.56 14.91
C ASP A 178 -7.19 13.72 14.44
N ALA A 179 -7.38 14.17 13.20
CA ALA A 179 -8.68 14.31 12.56
C ALA A 179 -9.26 12.98 12.01
N PHE A 180 -8.52 11.87 12.10
CA PHE A 180 -8.87 10.58 11.47
C PHE A 180 -8.86 9.40 12.46
N PRO A 181 -9.62 9.48 13.58
CA PRO A 181 -9.59 8.46 14.63
C PRO A 181 -10.11 7.09 14.17
N LYS A 182 -11.03 7.01 13.19
CA LYS A 182 -11.49 5.71 12.66
C LYS A 182 -10.37 5.03 11.89
N PHE A 183 -9.54 5.77 11.15
CA PHE A 183 -8.41 5.19 10.43
C PHE A 183 -7.38 4.54 11.38
N ASP A 184 -7.11 5.20 12.51
CA ASP A 184 -6.24 4.66 13.57
C ASP A 184 -6.86 3.41 14.23
N ALA A 185 -8.13 3.51 14.63
CA ALA A 185 -8.84 2.39 15.26
C ALA A 185 -8.97 1.18 14.33
N TYR A 186 -9.23 1.42 13.04
CA TYR A 186 -9.27 0.41 12.00
C TYR A 186 -7.95 -0.36 11.94
N ALA A 187 -6.81 0.34 11.84
CA ALA A 187 -5.53 -0.31 11.66
C ALA A 187 -5.12 -1.16 12.88
N ALA A 188 -5.49 -0.73 14.09
CA ALA A 188 -5.29 -1.52 15.31
C ALA A 188 -6.06 -2.85 15.30
N LYS A 189 -7.24 -2.89 14.67
CA LYS A 189 -8.03 -4.12 14.47
C LYS A 189 -7.48 -4.95 13.32
N ALA A 190 -7.33 -4.36 12.12
CA ALA A 190 -6.92 -5.06 10.92
C ALA A 190 -5.56 -5.74 11.06
N LYS A 191 -4.61 -5.12 11.79
CA LYS A 191 -3.28 -5.69 12.05
C LYS A 191 -3.32 -7.01 12.84
N GLN A 192 -4.41 -7.33 13.53
CA GLN A 192 -4.56 -8.60 14.26
C GLN A 192 -4.78 -9.80 13.32
N HIS A 193 -5.15 -9.56 12.07
CA HIS A 193 -5.26 -10.63 11.08
C HIS A 193 -3.86 -11.13 10.66
N PRO A 194 -3.60 -12.45 10.59
CA PRO A 194 -2.25 -12.98 10.37
C PRO A 194 -1.54 -12.46 9.11
N VAL A 195 -2.28 -12.31 8.00
CA VAL A 195 -1.73 -11.75 6.75
C VAL A 195 -1.28 -10.30 6.92
N PHE A 196 -2.04 -9.53 7.69
CA PHE A 196 -1.81 -8.10 7.88
C PHE A 196 -0.75 -7.82 8.94
N GLU A 197 -0.68 -8.65 9.98
CA GLU A 197 0.45 -8.70 10.90
C GLU A 197 1.75 -8.98 10.14
N ARG A 198 1.74 -10.00 9.26
CA ARG A 198 2.89 -10.34 8.43
C ARG A 198 3.34 -9.16 7.56
N ILE A 199 2.41 -8.52 6.85
CA ILE A 199 2.73 -7.33 6.03
C ILE A 199 3.32 -6.22 6.88
N TRP A 200 2.73 -5.94 8.04
CA TRP A 200 3.22 -4.91 8.96
C TRP A 200 4.65 -5.20 9.41
N ASN A 201 4.96 -6.45 9.76
CA ASN A 201 6.29 -6.87 10.21
C ASN A 201 7.31 -6.77 9.08
N GLU A 202 6.97 -7.24 7.88
CA GLU A 202 7.84 -7.11 6.70
C GLU A 202 8.14 -5.63 6.38
N MET A 203 7.14 -4.75 6.47
CA MET A 203 7.35 -3.31 6.30
C MET A 203 8.21 -2.71 7.43
N SER A 204 8.01 -3.16 8.67
CA SER A 204 8.81 -2.74 9.83
C SER A 204 10.29 -3.10 9.66
N ASP A 205 10.59 -4.31 9.20
CA ASP A 205 11.95 -4.76 8.95
C ASP A 205 12.57 -4.02 7.77
N GLY A 206 11.77 -3.74 6.74
CA GLY A 206 12.16 -2.86 5.63
C GLY A 206 12.49 -1.44 6.11
N LEU A 207 11.69 -0.87 7.01
CA LEU A 207 11.89 0.47 7.57
C LEU A 207 13.19 0.53 8.39
N LYS A 208 13.40 -0.42 9.29
CA LYS A 208 14.65 -0.53 10.08
C LYS A 208 15.88 -0.63 9.18
N SER A 209 15.78 -1.37 8.08
CA SER A 209 16.90 -1.57 7.16
C SER A 209 17.18 -0.35 6.29
N PHE A 210 16.15 0.39 5.89
CA PHE A 210 16.27 1.47 4.89
C PHE A 210 16.34 2.87 5.51
N MET A 211 15.61 3.11 6.60
CA MET A 211 15.53 4.40 7.30
C MET A 211 15.47 4.16 8.82
N PRO A 212 16.55 3.64 9.45
CA PRO A 212 16.56 3.29 10.87
C PRO A 212 16.20 4.45 11.79
N GLN A 213 16.46 5.70 11.37
CA GLN A 213 16.11 6.92 12.11
C GLN A 213 14.60 7.20 12.17
N LEU A 214 13.81 6.58 11.28
CA LEU A 214 12.36 6.71 11.25
C LEU A 214 11.64 5.47 11.81
N ALA A 215 12.37 4.39 12.08
CA ALA A 215 11.85 3.15 12.64
C ALA A 215 11.31 3.31 14.08
#